data_AF-A0A2D6L6I5-F1
#
_entry.id   AF-A0A2D6L6I5-F1
#
_cell.length_a   1.000
_cell.length_b   1.000
_cell.length_c   1.000
_cell.angle_alpha   90.00
_cell.angle_beta   90.00
_cell.angle_gamma   90.00
#
_symmetry.space_group_name_H-M   'P 1'
#
loop_
_entity.id
_entity.type
_entity.pdbx_description
1 polymer ?
#
loop_
_entity_poly.entity_id
_entity_poly.type
_entity_poly.pdbx_seq_one_letter_code
_entity_poly.pdbx_strand_id
1 'polypeptide(L)'
;MIQVPDIEMSIGHQVFDNIFDGKDIIHCIIELIKNALDWGANAIQIRTDNRAQFIFLDNGIGMNAANRNSFASIGKSTASVEEGQRGKYATGVKQVLFSIASRVTVVTVSKDQPDVVVKFTLVTSECGAKAIEGKPISPEALPKNKKTWPYDSETGTLLILDLHPEKLSLFKAGRGKRLADELALRLPRQLKNKISVDDMDELPDVELIGERFEFVEFHPKLGTVSIDLMRPKPKSKRPRM
;
A
#
# COMPACT_ATOMS: atom_id res chain seq x y z
N MET A 1 -8.72 -22.87 20.28
CA MET A 1 -8.53 -22.35 18.91
C MET A 1 -8.99 -20.91 18.94
N ILE A 2 -8.13 -19.93 18.62
CA ILE A 2 -8.55 -18.53 18.60
C ILE A 2 -9.48 -18.35 17.40
N GLN A 3 -10.72 -17.93 17.64
CA GLN A 3 -11.65 -17.64 16.56
C GLN A 3 -11.68 -16.14 16.32
N VAL A 4 -11.70 -15.76 15.04
CA VAL A 4 -11.90 -14.40 14.58
C VAL A 4 -13.08 -14.38 13.62
N PRO A 5 -13.85 -13.28 13.56
CA PRO A 5 -14.98 -13.18 12.64
C PRO A 5 -14.55 -13.40 11.19
N ASP A 6 -15.41 -14.08 10.44
CA ASP A 6 -15.31 -14.19 8.99
C ASP A 6 -15.31 -12.80 8.34
N ILE A 7 -14.64 -12.70 7.20
CA ILE A 7 -14.57 -11.48 6.42
C ILE A 7 -15.70 -11.46 5.41
N GLU A 8 -16.66 -10.56 5.62
CA GLU A 8 -17.78 -10.35 4.71
C GLU A 8 -17.37 -9.40 3.59
N MET A 9 -17.18 -9.96 2.39
CA MET A 9 -16.94 -9.15 1.20
C MET A 9 -18.24 -8.48 0.75
N SER A 10 -18.14 -7.21 0.39
CA SER A 10 -19.24 -6.45 -0.21
C SER A 10 -18.75 -5.67 -1.43
N ILE A 11 -19.69 -5.33 -2.31
CA ILE A 11 -19.46 -4.47 -3.47
C ILE A 11 -20.12 -3.12 -3.15
N GLY A 12 -19.33 -2.04 -3.08
CA GLY A 12 -19.82 -0.67 -3.00
C GLY A 12 -20.50 -0.25 -4.30
N HIS A 13 -21.27 0.85 -4.26
CA HIS A 13 -22.10 1.33 -5.38
C HIS A 13 -21.35 1.67 -6.70
N GLN A 14 -20.04 1.47 -6.82
CA GLN A 14 -19.24 1.76 -8.02
C GLN A 14 -18.69 0.46 -8.64
N VAL A 15 -18.98 0.28 -9.94
CA VAL A 15 -18.95 -0.96 -10.71
C VAL A 15 -17.53 -1.48 -11.03
N PHE A 16 -17.44 -2.80 -11.17
CA PHE A 16 -16.27 -3.64 -11.39
C PHE A 16 -15.57 -3.50 -12.76
N ASP A 17 -14.32 -3.96 -12.78
CA ASP A 17 -13.37 -4.18 -13.88
C ASP A 17 -12.78 -2.95 -14.59
N ASN A 18 -13.57 -1.96 -15.02
CA ASN A 18 -13.03 -0.84 -15.82
C ASN A 18 -12.25 0.22 -15.02
N ILE A 19 -12.32 0.23 -13.69
CA ILE A 19 -11.65 1.24 -12.84
C ILE A 19 -10.26 0.77 -12.38
N PHE A 20 -10.03 -0.54 -12.29
CA PHE A 20 -8.88 -1.12 -11.57
C PHE A 20 -7.88 -1.86 -12.44
N ASP A 21 -8.21 -2.18 -13.70
CA ASP A 21 -7.25 -2.76 -14.64
C ASP A 21 -6.37 -1.68 -15.29
N GLY A 22 -5.15 -2.08 -15.66
CA GLY A 22 -4.21 -1.23 -16.39
C GLY A 22 -3.50 -0.14 -15.57
N LYS A 23 -3.57 -0.15 -14.23
CA LYS A 23 -2.76 0.77 -13.43
C LYS A 23 -1.30 0.33 -13.43
N ASP A 24 -0.41 1.31 -13.54
CA ASP A 24 1.02 1.04 -13.45
C ASP A 24 1.39 0.58 -12.03
N ILE A 25 2.48 -0.20 -11.96
CA ILE A 25 2.92 -0.80 -10.70
C ILE A 25 3.31 0.26 -9.66
N ILE A 26 3.90 1.38 -10.08
CA ILE A 26 4.33 2.45 -9.17
C ILE A 26 3.12 3.12 -8.53
N HIS A 27 2.04 3.34 -9.30
CA HIS A 27 0.77 3.83 -8.79
C HIS A 27 0.19 2.90 -7.73
N CYS A 28 0.14 1.60 -8.02
CA CYS A 28 -0.36 0.60 -7.08
C CYS A 28 0.44 0.61 -5.76
N ILE A 29 1.77 0.72 -5.85
CA ILE A 29 2.67 0.80 -4.70
C ILE A 29 2.41 2.06 -3.88
N ILE A 30 2.29 3.22 -4.54
CA ILE A 30 2.01 4.49 -3.88
C ILE A 30 0.68 4.43 -3.11
N GLU A 31 -0.35 3.78 -3.64
CA GLU A 31 -1.61 3.61 -2.94
C GLU A 31 -1.47 2.70 -1.70
N LEU A 32 -0.66 1.65 -1.76
CA LEU A 32 -0.34 0.83 -0.57
C LEU A 32 0.39 1.65 0.50
N ILE A 33 1.36 2.47 0.09
CA ILE A 33 2.10 3.37 1.01
C ILE A 33 1.15 4.35 1.67
N LYS A 34 0.24 4.98 0.91
CA LYS A 34 -0.77 5.89 1.46
C LYS A 34 -1.65 5.20 2.49
N ASN A 35 -2.12 3.98 2.19
CA ASN A 35 -2.94 3.22 3.12
C ASN A 35 -2.17 2.94 4.43
N ALA A 36 -0.90 2.51 4.36
CA ALA A 36 -0.09 2.29 5.55
C ALA A 36 0.07 3.58 6.38
N LEU A 37 0.32 4.73 5.73
CA LEU A 37 0.44 6.03 6.40
C LEU A 37 -0.87 6.47 7.07
N ASP A 38 -2.02 6.27 6.42
CA ASP A 38 -3.34 6.58 7.00
C ASP A 38 -3.62 5.77 8.27
N TRP A 39 -3.02 4.57 8.36
CA TRP A 39 -3.08 3.68 9.53
C TRP A 39 -1.89 3.86 10.49
N GLY A 40 -1.24 5.02 10.44
CA GLY A 40 -0.25 5.44 11.42
C GLY A 40 1.13 4.80 11.26
N ALA A 41 1.43 4.18 10.11
CA ALA A 41 2.76 3.63 9.85
C ALA A 41 3.84 4.71 9.90
N ASN A 42 4.94 4.40 10.58
CA ASN A 42 6.13 5.24 10.66
C ASN A 42 7.34 4.60 9.97
N ALA A 43 7.28 3.30 9.69
CA ALA A 43 8.21 2.57 8.87
C ALA A 43 7.44 1.63 7.92
N ILE A 44 7.82 1.65 6.65
CA ILE A 44 7.26 0.84 5.57
C ILE A 44 8.44 0.23 4.83
N GLN A 45 8.51 -1.09 4.80
CA GLN A 45 9.51 -1.85 4.08
C GLN A 45 8.88 -2.52 2.85
N ILE A 46 9.54 -2.39 1.71
CA ILE A 46 9.12 -3.01 0.45
C ILE A 46 10.23 -3.95 -0.03
N ARG A 47 9.95 -5.24 -0.16
CA ARG A 47 10.92 -6.23 -0.70
C ARG A 47 10.48 -6.72 -2.07
N THR A 48 11.44 -6.73 -2.99
CA THR A 48 11.31 -7.05 -4.41
C THR A 48 12.44 -7.95 -4.91
N ASP A 49 13.18 -8.59 -4.01
CA ASP A 49 14.21 -9.59 -4.28
C ASP A 49 13.64 -10.84 -4.99
N ASN A 50 12.44 -11.28 -4.60
CA ASN A 50 11.75 -12.39 -5.24
C ASN A 50 11.07 -11.98 -6.55
N ARG A 51 11.48 -12.55 -7.69
CA ARG A 51 10.89 -12.25 -9.01
C ARG A 51 9.40 -12.52 -9.13
N ALA A 52 8.83 -13.43 -8.33
CA ALA A 52 7.42 -13.77 -8.37
C ALA A 52 6.58 -12.97 -7.36
N GLN A 53 7.22 -12.29 -6.39
CA GLN A 53 6.51 -11.70 -5.25
C GLN A 53 7.01 -10.31 -4.93
N PHE A 54 6.10 -9.44 -4.50
CA PHE A 54 6.43 -8.27 -3.71
C PHE A 54 5.95 -8.46 -2.28
N ILE A 55 6.72 -7.96 -1.32
CA ILE A 55 6.38 -7.99 0.09
C ILE A 55 6.32 -6.55 0.61
N PHE A 56 5.24 -6.19 1.29
CA PHE A 56 5.08 -4.91 1.97
C PHE A 56 4.92 -5.19 3.45
N LEU A 57 5.72 -4.56 4.28
CA LEU A 57 5.60 -4.61 5.73
C LEU A 57 5.49 -3.19 6.24
N ASP A 58 4.47 -2.90 7.04
CA ASP A 58 4.37 -1.66 7.79
C ASP A 58 4.23 -1.93 9.29
N ASN A 59 4.61 -0.92 10.09
CA ASN A 59 4.45 -0.93 11.53
C ASN A 59 3.27 -0.07 12.02
N GLY A 60 2.23 0.07 11.19
CA GLY A 60 1.01 0.79 11.56
C GLY A 60 0.21 0.05 12.63
N ILE A 61 -1.03 0.48 12.85
CA ILE A 61 -1.88 -0.09 13.92
C ILE A 61 -2.43 -1.49 13.60
N GLY A 62 -2.19 -2.00 12.39
CA GLY A 62 -2.74 -3.26 11.88
C GLY A 62 -4.24 -3.20 11.59
N MET A 63 -4.86 -4.37 11.30
CA MET A 63 -6.27 -4.43 10.90
C MET A 63 -7.14 -5.15 11.94
N ASN A 64 -8.08 -4.41 12.53
CA ASN A 64 -9.17 -5.02 13.28
C ASN A 64 -10.23 -5.63 12.34
N ALA A 65 -11.30 -6.20 12.89
CA ALA A 65 -12.34 -6.89 12.11
C ALA A 65 -12.98 -5.97 11.04
N ALA A 66 -13.29 -4.73 11.40
CA ALA A 66 -13.89 -3.76 10.46
C ALA A 66 -12.92 -3.40 9.33
N ASN A 67 -11.64 -3.20 9.65
CA ASN A 67 -10.62 -2.88 8.64
C ASN A 67 -10.37 -4.04 7.68
N ARG A 68 -10.38 -5.29 8.18
CA ARG A 68 -10.26 -6.49 7.33
C ARG A 68 -11.44 -6.58 6.35
N ASN A 69 -12.66 -6.35 6.81
CA ASN A 69 -13.86 -6.31 5.97
C ASN A 69 -13.76 -5.22 4.90
N SER A 70 -13.30 -4.03 5.27
CA SER A 70 -13.08 -2.93 4.33
C SER A 70 -12.00 -3.25 3.30
N PHE A 71 -10.88 -3.83 3.74
CA PHE A 71 -9.77 -4.20 2.87
C PHE A 71 -10.18 -5.28 1.84
N ALA A 72 -10.98 -6.25 2.27
CA ALA A 72 -11.47 -7.31 1.40
C ALA A 72 -12.65 -6.88 0.51
N SER A 73 -13.44 -5.90 0.92
CA SER A 73 -14.56 -5.38 0.13
C SER A 73 -14.08 -4.61 -1.11
N ILE A 74 -14.89 -4.60 -2.17
CA ILE A 74 -14.62 -3.79 -3.36
C ILE A 74 -15.39 -2.48 -3.24
N GLY A 75 -14.70 -1.33 -3.35
CA GLY A 75 -15.34 -0.01 -3.33
C GLY A 75 -15.90 0.42 -1.96
N LYS A 76 -15.40 -0.14 -0.84
CA LYS A 76 -15.82 0.20 0.53
C LYS A 76 -14.62 0.59 1.39
N SER A 77 -14.58 1.84 1.86
CA SER A 77 -13.54 2.36 2.75
C SER A 77 -14.02 2.52 4.18
N THR A 78 -13.12 2.28 5.13
CA THR A 78 -13.27 2.68 6.55
C THR A 78 -12.57 4.01 6.83
N ALA A 79 -11.87 4.58 5.84
CA ALA A 79 -11.23 5.87 5.99
C ALA A 79 -12.29 6.97 6.09
N SER A 80 -12.24 7.77 7.15
CA SER A 80 -13.20 8.86 7.39
C SER A 80 -12.77 10.13 6.66
N VAL A 81 -13.73 10.83 6.06
CA VAL A 81 -13.48 12.10 5.34
C VAL A 81 -13.15 13.23 6.33
N GLU A 82 -13.65 13.14 7.57
CA GLU A 82 -13.48 14.16 8.60
C GLU A 82 -12.08 14.16 9.22
N GLU A 83 -11.37 13.03 9.23
CA GLU A 83 -10.02 12.90 9.83
C GLU A 83 -8.88 13.14 8.82
N GLY A 84 -9.18 13.56 7.59
CA GLY A 84 -8.16 13.91 6.59
C GLY A 84 -7.39 12.71 6.01
N GLN A 85 -7.92 11.49 6.13
CA GLN A 85 -7.31 10.28 5.60
C GLN A 85 -7.30 10.27 4.06
N ARG A 86 -6.20 9.76 3.46
CA ARG A 86 -5.90 9.88 2.03
C ARG A 86 -6.54 8.75 1.19
N GLY A 87 -6.84 7.60 1.79
CA GLY A 87 -7.47 6.41 1.21
C GLY A 87 -8.97 6.56 0.95
N LYS A 88 -9.36 7.56 0.16
CA LYS A 88 -10.75 8.00 -0.04
C LYS A 88 -11.67 7.00 -0.75
N TYR A 89 -11.11 6.02 -1.49
CA TYR A 89 -11.90 5.14 -2.36
C TYR A 89 -11.76 3.64 -2.06
N ALA A 90 -10.89 3.24 -1.12
CA ALA A 90 -10.58 1.83 -0.81
C ALA A 90 -10.20 0.98 -2.03
N THR A 91 -9.46 1.59 -2.96
CA THR A 91 -9.11 0.97 -4.23
C THR A 91 -7.68 0.43 -4.27
N GLY A 92 -6.80 0.86 -3.35
CA GLY A 92 -5.37 0.57 -3.43
C GLY A 92 -5.04 -0.92 -3.56
N VAL A 93 -5.56 -1.76 -2.66
CA VAL A 93 -5.30 -3.21 -2.76
C VAL A 93 -6.04 -3.87 -3.92
N LYS A 94 -7.13 -3.28 -4.40
CA LYS A 94 -7.90 -3.82 -5.54
C LYS A 94 -7.23 -3.48 -6.87
N GLN A 95 -6.68 -2.28 -7.00
CA GLN A 95 -5.78 -1.94 -8.09
C GLN A 95 -4.59 -2.89 -8.11
N VAL A 96 -4.01 -3.18 -6.94
CA VAL A 96 -2.95 -4.18 -6.83
C VAL A 96 -3.42 -5.56 -7.30
N LEU A 97 -4.56 -6.04 -6.80
CA LEU A 97 -5.11 -7.36 -7.10
C LEU A 97 -5.57 -7.51 -8.56
N PHE A 98 -6.07 -6.47 -9.21
CA PHE A 98 -6.54 -6.56 -10.59
C PHE A 98 -5.49 -6.13 -11.61
N SER A 99 -4.53 -5.27 -11.24
CA SER A 99 -3.47 -4.84 -12.16
C SER A 99 -2.21 -5.71 -12.10
N ILE A 100 -1.73 -6.09 -10.91
CA ILE A 100 -0.37 -6.63 -10.76
C ILE A 100 -0.25 -7.98 -10.06
N ALA A 101 -1.14 -8.32 -9.14
CA ALA A 101 -1.05 -9.53 -8.32
C ALA A 101 -2.18 -10.52 -8.63
N SER A 102 -1.85 -11.80 -8.76
CA SER A 102 -2.85 -12.89 -8.86
C SER A 102 -3.41 -13.32 -7.51
N ARG A 103 -2.66 -13.03 -6.44
CA ARG A 103 -3.00 -13.36 -5.06
C ARG A 103 -2.36 -12.35 -4.12
N VAL A 104 -3.10 -11.95 -3.09
CA VAL A 104 -2.63 -11.09 -2.01
C VAL A 104 -2.90 -11.80 -0.70
N THR A 105 -1.84 -12.15 0.01
CA THR A 105 -1.93 -12.67 1.38
C THR A 105 -1.66 -11.55 2.36
N VAL A 106 -2.55 -11.39 3.32
CA VAL A 106 -2.46 -10.41 4.41
C VAL A 106 -2.14 -11.16 5.69
N VAL A 107 -1.16 -10.67 6.42
CA VAL A 107 -0.85 -11.10 7.79
C VAL A 107 -0.78 -9.83 8.64
N THR A 108 -1.53 -9.75 9.73
CA THR A 108 -1.62 -8.52 10.51
C THR A 108 -1.77 -8.78 12.00
N VAL A 109 -1.19 -7.88 12.79
CA VAL A 109 -1.38 -7.79 14.24
C VAL A 109 -2.00 -6.43 14.52
N SER A 110 -3.22 -6.43 15.04
CA SER A 110 -3.94 -5.20 15.37
C SER A 110 -3.59 -4.73 16.77
N LYS A 111 -3.57 -3.41 16.97
CA LYS A 111 -3.48 -2.80 18.31
C LYS A 111 -4.60 -3.26 19.26
N ASP A 112 -5.77 -3.60 18.72
CA ASP A 112 -6.92 -4.09 19.50
C ASP A 112 -6.74 -5.55 19.96
N GLN A 113 -5.87 -6.30 19.27
CA GLN A 113 -5.60 -7.73 19.53
C GLN A 113 -4.10 -8.02 19.36
N PRO A 114 -3.22 -7.45 20.21
CA PRO A 114 -1.78 -7.45 19.99
C PRO A 114 -1.14 -8.86 20.08
N ASP A 115 -1.81 -9.80 20.74
CA ASP A 115 -1.33 -11.19 20.91
C ASP A 115 -1.81 -12.14 19.81
N VAL A 116 -2.56 -11.63 18.82
CA VAL A 116 -3.15 -12.45 17.75
C VAL A 116 -2.64 -11.99 16.39
N VAL A 117 -2.10 -12.94 15.63
CA VAL A 117 -1.80 -12.77 14.21
C VAL A 117 -2.99 -13.26 13.41
N VAL A 118 -3.55 -12.40 12.58
CA VAL A 118 -4.63 -12.75 11.66
C VAL A 118 -4.08 -12.85 10.24
N LYS A 119 -4.37 -13.96 9.56
CA LYS A 119 -3.96 -14.22 8.19
C LYS A 119 -5.16 -14.52 7.30
N PHE A 120 -5.21 -13.90 6.13
CA PHE A 120 -6.21 -14.22 5.11
C PHE A 120 -5.66 -13.94 3.72
N THR A 121 -6.31 -14.49 2.69
CA THR A 121 -5.82 -14.41 1.31
C THR A 121 -6.96 -14.01 0.38
N LEU A 122 -6.65 -13.07 -0.51
CA LEU A 122 -7.47 -12.68 -1.65
C LEU A 122 -6.87 -13.30 -2.92
N VAL A 123 -7.69 -13.94 -3.73
CA VAL A 123 -7.29 -14.49 -5.04
C VAL A 123 -8.06 -13.75 -6.12
N THR A 124 -7.36 -13.21 -7.13
CA THR A 124 -7.96 -12.32 -8.14
C THR A 124 -9.11 -12.99 -8.88
N SER A 125 -8.93 -14.26 -9.28
CA SER A 125 -9.94 -15.04 -10.02
C SER A 125 -11.20 -15.35 -9.22
N GLU A 126 -11.16 -15.26 -7.89
CA GLU A 126 -12.28 -15.61 -7.01
C GLU A 126 -12.95 -14.39 -6.39
N CYS A 127 -12.24 -13.26 -6.29
CA CYS A 127 -12.72 -12.10 -5.54
C CYS A 127 -14.02 -11.51 -6.09
N GLY A 128 -14.18 -11.46 -7.42
CA GLY A 128 -15.42 -11.00 -8.04
C GLY A 128 -16.60 -11.91 -7.68
N ALA A 129 -16.47 -13.22 -7.90
CA ALA A 129 -17.51 -14.19 -7.60
C ALA A 129 -17.85 -14.22 -6.10
N LYS A 130 -16.85 -14.24 -5.21
CA LYS A 130 -17.09 -14.22 -3.76
C LYS A 130 -17.81 -12.96 -3.30
N ALA A 131 -17.47 -11.80 -3.87
CA ALA A 131 -18.14 -10.54 -3.54
C ALA A 131 -19.58 -10.49 -4.04
N ILE A 132 -19.87 -11.04 -5.24
CA ILE A 132 -21.23 -11.11 -5.80
C ILE A 132 -22.10 -12.10 -5.02
N GLU A 133 -21.54 -13.27 -4.70
CA GLU A 133 -22.24 -14.36 -4.01
C GLU A 133 -22.32 -14.16 -2.49
N GLY A 134 -21.70 -13.11 -1.95
CA GLY A 134 -21.63 -12.86 -0.52
C GLY A 134 -20.88 -13.94 0.25
N LYS A 135 -19.97 -14.67 -0.41
CA LYS A 135 -19.21 -15.76 0.23
C LYS A 135 -18.10 -15.17 1.13
N PRO A 136 -18.07 -15.51 2.42
CA PRO A 136 -17.07 -14.97 3.33
C PRO A 136 -15.67 -15.52 3.02
N ILE A 137 -14.67 -14.80 3.52
CA ILE A 137 -13.29 -15.29 3.64
C ILE A 137 -13.02 -15.58 5.10
N SER A 138 -12.77 -16.84 5.43
CA SER A 138 -12.42 -17.23 6.80
C SER A 138 -10.94 -16.93 7.08
N PRO A 139 -10.61 -15.99 7.98
CA PRO A 139 -9.25 -15.75 8.38
C PRO A 139 -8.74 -16.86 9.30
N GLU A 140 -7.46 -17.14 9.21
CA GLU A 140 -6.73 -17.93 10.19
C GLU A 140 -6.25 -17.01 11.31
N ALA A 141 -6.53 -17.37 12.57
CA ALA A 141 -6.01 -16.68 13.74
C ALA A 141 -5.00 -17.55 14.48
N LEU A 142 -3.83 -16.97 14.74
CA LEU A 142 -2.69 -17.64 15.33
C LEU A 142 -2.19 -16.83 16.54
N PRO A 143 -1.65 -17.48 17.59
CA PRO A 143 -0.97 -16.75 18.65
C PRO A 143 0.27 -16.05 18.08
N LYS A 144 0.50 -14.81 18.51
CA LYS A 144 1.69 -14.04 18.14
C LYS A 144 2.93 -14.62 18.82
N ASN A 145 3.94 -14.92 18.02
CA ASN A 145 5.26 -15.36 18.47
C ASN A 145 6.27 -15.13 17.33
N LYS A 146 7.56 -15.39 17.57
CA LYS A 146 8.62 -15.19 16.56
C LYS A 146 8.48 -16.06 15.30
N LYS A 147 7.61 -17.08 15.28
CA LYS A 147 7.31 -17.87 14.07
C LYS A 147 6.18 -17.26 13.25
N THR A 148 5.14 -16.71 13.89
CA THR A 148 3.94 -16.15 13.23
C THR A 148 4.09 -14.65 12.94
N TRP A 149 4.89 -13.94 13.73
CA TRP A 149 5.27 -12.53 13.56
C TRP A 149 6.73 -12.35 13.97
N PRO A 150 7.69 -12.57 13.06
CA PRO A 150 9.13 -12.49 13.38
C PRO A 150 9.63 -11.05 13.58
N TYR A 151 8.79 -10.05 13.30
CA TYR A 151 9.14 -8.64 13.34
C TYR A 151 9.14 -8.10 14.77
N ASP A 152 9.94 -7.05 15.00
CA ASP A 152 10.05 -6.42 16.33
C ASP A 152 8.90 -5.48 16.64
N SER A 153 8.10 -5.09 15.64
CA SER A 153 6.93 -4.25 15.86
C SER A 153 5.84 -4.96 16.66
N GLU A 154 5.21 -4.22 17.57
CA GLU A 154 4.06 -4.71 18.34
C GLU A 154 2.83 -4.93 17.44
N THR A 155 2.65 -4.08 16.44
CA THR A 155 1.54 -4.11 15.49
C THR A 155 2.04 -3.93 14.06
N GLY A 156 1.15 -4.13 13.10
CA GLY A 156 1.42 -3.85 11.70
C GLY A 156 0.69 -4.75 10.73
N THR A 157 1.04 -4.59 9.46
CA THR A 157 0.53 -5.42 8.37
C THR A 157 1.66 -5.84 7.44
N LEU A 158 1.65 -7.11 7.08
CA LEU A 158 2.45 -7.73 6.05
C LEU A 158 1.53 -8.10 4.89
N LEU A 159 1.81 -7.57 3.70
CA LEU A 159 1.17 -7.97 2.45
C LEU A 159 2.18 -8.73 1.60
N ILE A 160 1.81 -9.93 1.17
CA ILE A 160 2.56 -10.74 0.21
C ILE A 160 1.76 -10.74 -1.07
N LEU A 161 2.31 -10.13 -2.11
CA LEU A 161 1.69 -9.99 -3.43
C LEU A 161 2.33 -11.00 -4.38
N ASP A 162 1.62 -12.08 -4.69
CA ASP A 162 2.02 -13.02 -5.74
C ASP A 162 1.68 -12.41 -7.10
N LEU A 163 2.71 -11.95 -7.82
CA LEU A 163 2.55 -11.24 -9.07
C LEU A 163 1.97 -12.13 -10.16
N HIS A 164 1.20 -11.55 -11.07
CA HIS A 164 0.68 -12.28 -12.22
C HIS A 164 1.83 -12.88 -13.05
N PRO A 165 1.88 -14.21 -13.25
CA PRO A 165 2.97 -14.88 -13.98
C PRO A 165 3.18 -14.30 -15.39
N GLU A 166 2.08 -13.97 -16.07
CA GLU A 166 2.07 -13.42 -17.43
C GLU A 166 2.59 -11.98 -17.50
N LYS A 167 2.55 -11.24 -16.39
CA LYS A 167 2.94 -9.83 -16.31
C LYS A 167 4.33 -9.63 -15.67
N LEU A 168 5.04 -10.69 -15.28
CA LEU A 168 6.34 -10.60 -14.58
C LEU A 168 7.39 -9.80 -15.35
N SER A 169 7.40 -9.89 -16.68
CA SER A 169 8.31 -9.13 -17.54
C SER A 169 8.10 -7.61 -17.44
N LEU A 170 6.84 -7.18 -17.29
CA LEU A 170 6.45 -5.78 -17.16
C LEU A 170 6.91 -5.18 -15.83
N PHE A 171 7.03 -6.02 -14.80
CA PHE A 171 7.40 -5.58 -13.45
C PHE A 171 8.90 -5.49 -13.20
N LYS A 172 9.74 -5.86 -14.19
CA LYS A 172 11.21 -5.72 -14.09
C LYS A 172 11.64 -4.27 -13.84
N ALA A 173 10.88 -3.29 -14.34
CA ALA A 173 11.17 -1.87 -14.18
C ALA A 173 10.81 -1.31 -12.78
N GLY A 174 9.99 -2.01 -11.99
CA GLY A 174 9.48 -1.54 -10.70
C GLY A 174 10.12 -2.24 -9.50
N ARG A 175 11.43 -2.54 -9.55
CA ARG A 175 12.14 -3.32 -8.51
C ARG A 175 13.43 -2.62 -8.03
N GLY A 176 13.86 -2.95 -6.83
CA GLY A 176 15.13 -2.53 -6.25
C GLY A 176 15.38 -1.03 -6.32
N LYS A 177 16.62 -0.65 -6.64
CA LYS A 177 17.03 0.75 -6.77
C LYS A 177 16.11 1.56 -7.69
N ARG A 178 15.67 0.98 -8.81
CA ARG A 178 14.80 1.70 -9.75
C ARG A 178 13.43 2.01 -9.15
N LEU A 179 12.87 1.10 -8.35
CA LEU A 179 11.66 1.37 -7.58
C LEU A 179 11.91 2.50 -6.57
N ALA A 180 13.00 2.42 -5.80
CA ALA A 180 13.34 3.44 -4.82
C ALA A 180 13.51 4.83 -5.46
N ASP A 181 14.18 4.92 -6.61
CA ASP A 181 14.34 6.16 -7.37
C ASP A 181 12.98 6.72 -7.81
N GLU A 182 12.08 5.89 -8.36
CA GLU A 182 10.73 6.31 -8.77
C GLU A 182 9.86 6.76 -7.58
N LEU A 183 9.97 6.10 -6.44
CA LEU A 183 9.27 6.50 -5.22
C LEU A 183 9.80 7.82 -4.67
N ALA A 184 11.12 8.00 -4.65
CA ALA A 184 11.75 9.24 -4.20
C ALA A 184 11.34 10.45 -5.06
N LEU A 185 11.10 10.24 -6.37
CA LEU A 185 10.63 11.28 -7.29
C LEU A 185 9.16 11.66 -7.09
N ARG A 186 8.31 10.73 -6.65
CA ARG A 186 6.85 10.89 -6.62
C ARG A 186 6.28 11.15 -5.23
N LEU A 187 7.00 10.77 -4.18
CA LEU A 187 6.55 10.92 -2.80
C LEU A 187 7.10 12.21 -2.18
N PRO A 188 6.35 12.83 -1.25
CA PRO A 188 6.85 13.95 -0.47
C PRO A 188 8.15 13.60 0.26
N ARG A 189 9.10 14.54 0.28
CA ARG A 189 10.43 14.34 0.90
C ARG A 189 10.35 13.97 2.38
N GLN A 190 9.31 14.39 3.11
CA GLN A 190 9.17 14.02 4.53
C GLN A 190 8.98 12.50 4.75
N LEU A 191 8.65 11.74 3.69
CA LEU A 191 8.48 10.30 3.74
C LEU A 191 9.76 9.51 3.47
N LYS A 192 10.87 10.17 3.07
CA LYS A 192 12.13 9.53 2.69
C LYS A 192 12.60 8.50 3.73
N ASN A 193 12.63 8.92 4.99
CA ASN A 193 13.16 8.12 6.11
C ASN A 193 12.13 7.14 6.68
N LYS A 194 10.90 7.13 6.14
CA LYS A 194 9.84 6.18 6.54
C LYS A 194 9.79 4.96 5.64
N ILE A 195 10.45 4.98 4.48
CA ILE A 195 10.27 3.99 3.42
C ILE A 195 11.63 3.38 3.07
N SER A 196 11.73 2.05 3.20
CA SER A 196 12.87 1.26 2.75
C SER A 196 12.47 0.34 1.59
N VAL A 197 13.41 0.11 0.67
CA VAL A 197 13.22 -0.79 -0.48
C VAL A 197 14.39 -1.76 -0.56
N ASP A 198 14.12 -3.05 -0.49
CA ASP A 198 15.12 -4.11 -0.43
C ASP A 198 16.16 -3.83 0.67
N ASP A 199 17.44 -3.68 0.29
CA ASP A 199 18.56 -3.43 1.20
C ASP A 199 18.84 -1.93 1.42
N MET A 200 17.97 -1.02 0.91
CA MET A 200 18.12 0.42 1.11
C MET A 200 17.26 0.88 2.30
N ASP A 201 17.93 1.34 3.36
CA ASP A 201 17.28 1.78 4.61
C ASP A 201 16.38 3.01 4.46
N GLU A 202 16.67 3.87 3.47
CA GLU A 202 15.85 5.04 3.12
C GLU A 202 15.80 5.25 1.61
N LEU A 203 14.78 5.99 1.15
CA LEU A 203 14.71 6.40 -0.26
C LEU A 203 15.89 7.30 -0.63
N PRO A 204 16.40 7.23 -1.87
CA PRO A 204 17.53 8.04 -2.32
C PRO A 204 17.20 9.54 -2.31
N ASP A 205 18.23 10.37 -2.12
CA ASP A 205 18.09 11.81 -2.31
C ASP A 205 17.84 12.14 -3.77
N VAL A 206 16.84 13.00 -4.01
CA VAL A 206 16.59 13.59 -5.32
C VAL A 206 17.18 14.99 -5.31
N GLU A 207 18.24 15.20 -6.10
CA GLU A 207 18.78 16.54 -6.35
C GLU A 207 17.74 17.33 -7.18
N LEU A 208 17.09 18.30 -6.55
CA LEU A 208 16.08 19.14 -7.20
C LEU A 208 16.73 20.43 -7.70
N ILE A 209 16.73 20.64 -9.02
CA ILE A 209 17.25 21.86 -9.65
C ILE A 209 16.10 22.87 -9.83
N GLY A 210 15.93 23.82 -8.91
CA GLY A 210 14.89 24.86 -8.98
C GLY A 210 14.73 25.70 -7.71
N GLU A 211 13.88 26.73 -7.75
CA GLU A 211 13.44 27.46 -6.56
C GLU A 211 12.27 26.73 -5.88
N ARG A 212 12.31 26.66 -4.55
CA ARG A 212 11.32 25.99 -3.71
C ARG A 212 10.10 26.90 -3.52
N PHE A 213 8.93 26.44 -3.96
CA PHE A 213 7.65 26.99 -3.55
C PHE A 213 6.91 25.94 -2.75
N GLU A 214 6.89 26.11 -1.42
CA GLU A 214 6.09 25.30 -0.51
C GLU A 214 4.85 26.11 -0.15
N PHE A 215 3.70 25.65 -0.62
CA PHE A 215 2.41 26.26 -0.32
C PHE A 215 1.61 25.29 0.57
N VAL A 216 1.39 25.68 1.82
CA VAL A 216 0.60 24.90 2.76
C VAL A 216 -0.66 25.69 3.10
N GLU A 217 -1.82 25.17 2.72
CA GLU A 217 -3.11 25.80 3.00
C GLU A 217 -4.11 24.76 3.52
N PHE A 218 -4.96 25.17 4.46
CA PHE A 218 -6.05 24.34 4.94
C PHE A 218 -7.29 24.52 4.05
N HIS A 219 -7.70 23.45 3.37
CA HIS A 219 -8.92 23.48 2.54
C HIS A 219 -10.06 22.71 3.24
N PRO A 220 -11.27 23.30 3.36
CA PRO A 220 -12.37 22.74 4.17
C PRO A 220 -12.80 21.31 3.81
N LYS A 221 -12.62 20.89 2.56
CA LYS A 221 -12.96 19.53 2.09
C LYS A 221 -11.76 18.61 1.86
N LEU A 222 -10.56 19.16 1.79
CA LEU A 222 -9.35 18.40 1.42
C LEU A 222 -8.38 18.23 2.58
N GLY A 223 -8.62 18.92 3.71
CA GLY A 223 -7.68 19.00 4.83
C GLY A 223 -6.50 19.90 4.49
N THR A 224 -5.37 19.68 5.15
CA THR A 224 -4.12 20.38 4.84
C THR A 224 -3.62 19.97 3.45
N VAL A 225 -3.63 20.93 2.54
CA VAL A 225 -3.08 20.81 1.19
C VAL A 225 -1.67 21.36 1.22
N SER A 226 -0.69 20.50 0.97
CA SER A 226 0.71 20.89 0.74
C SER A 226 0.99 20.76 -0.74
N ILE A 227 1.37 21.87 -1.38
CA ILE A 227 1.81 21.91 -2.77
C ILE A 227 3.29 22.23 -2.78
N ASP A 228 4.10 21.25 -3.13
CA ASP A 228 5.50 21.44 -3.47
C ASP A 228 5.59 21.72 -4.97
N LEU A 229 5.66 23.00 -5.34
CA LEU A 229 5.88 23.41 -6.73
C LEU A 229 7.37 23.59 -6.97
N MET A 230 7.88 22.90 -7.99
CA MET A 230 9.28 23.01 -8.43
C MET A 230 9.33 23.34 -9.91
N ARG A 231 9.96 24.47 -10.25
CA ARG A 231 10.20 24.86 -11.64
C ARG A 231 11.57 24.34 -12.10
N PRO A 232 11.66 23.49 -13.12
CA PRO A 232 12.94 23.04 -13.64
C PRO A 232 13.71 24.20 -14.27
N LYS A 233 14.98 24.41 -13.88
CA LYS A 233 15.88 25.30 -14.62
C LYS A 233 16.43 24.55 -15.85
N PRO A 234 16.48 25.16 -17.05
CA PRO A 234 17.18 24.57 -18.18
C PRO A 234 18.66 24.43 -17.82
N LYS A 235 19.26 23.26 -18.11
CA LYS A 235 20.70 23.01 -17.93
C LYS A 235 21.47 24.18 -18.55
N SER A 236 22.22 24.93 -17.75
CA SER A 236 23.12 25.95 -18.29
C SER A 236 24.07 25.26 -19.26
N LYS A 237 24.05 25.68 -20.53
CA LYS A 237 25.04 25.22 -21.52
C LYS A 237 26.42 25.45 -20.93
N ARG A 238 27.27 24.41 -20.95
CA ARG A 238 28.69 24.52 -20.56
C ARG A 238 29.31 25.76 -21.22
N PRO A 239 30.23 26.48 -20.54
CA PRO A 239 31.01 27.48 -21.23
C PRO A 239 31.73 26.79 -22.38
N ARG A 240 31.64 27.36 -23.59
CA ARG A 240 32.56 26.98 -24.67
C ARG A 240 33.95 27.36 -24.18
N MET A 241 34.79 26.34 -23.92
CA MET A 241 36.24 26.50 -24.00
C MET A 241 36.62 26.54 -25.48
#